data_AF-A0A812NCL1-F1
#
_entry.id   AF-A0A812NCL1-F1
#
_cell.length_a   1.000
_cell.length_b   1.000
_cell.length_c   1.000
_cell.angle_alpha   90.00
_cell.angle_beta   90.00
_cell.angle_gamma   90.00
#
_symmetry.space_group_name_H-M   'P 1'
#
loop_
_entity.id
_entity.type
_entity.pdbx_description
1 polymer ?
#
loop_
_entity_poly.entity_id
_entity_poly.type
_entity_poly.pdbx_seq_one_letter_code
_entity_poly.pdbx_strand_id
1 'polypeptide(L)'
;MVFGGIRKVLGQFSFASGWTLQAKAALRVIEDRVREQELDDLSQVRVPAAKVQDGQRLVGIDACVTACMGLINKYINQSDGNVTNRVPPTCAARCARGGKTTFLQKLGEKLAGGTQYFPIFVSFNGESPVKRRDYELADEWLYRTIAYALLPAGTLRHNVAAKFGRVTCEESTLENYFKSQKNVVLLVDELNHLLLKSPAEEEKKAEQRAARFMKDVFLAAEGAYMVFTSHIQSTGLDLTQYMEGDSVRGLEITGLPFAAQLGELQNMSTELSGLTHMKAAYYSRVPALLWSSHDDGSLLSQKLSQIQQHPKEHLAAFLSEVFEGTPVKEMEAFRQLTDGSQKDRVLWIPCFMSHFLVQCKIAWPACGVLGRWLQGMQAAEEKDGKAWEKIIAVAFGLRYIWRQMGGDEHGWLHGHEGAAIECLDANPAAKTVEAAIQQLPQPLQYPTLQLVLPSHAQFEAVDLFAVRREADSTDLVMVAQQKEGGASVSNHPCTQTANAYWMRGSSTQNAKTKHGWFLPSQSEIDTFLGPSLAAAAPATWRDPVD
;
A
#
# COMPACT_ATOMS: atom_id res chain seq x y z
N MET A 1 32.47 16.12 -60.76
CA MET A 1 31.69 16.63 -61.92
C MET A 1 31.49 15.49 -62.88
N VAL A 2 30.28 14.94 -63.00
CA VAL A 2 29.63 14.52 -64.26
C VAL A 2 28.14 14.39 -63.92
N PHE A 3 27.33 15.16 -64.64
CA PHE A 3 25.87 15.06 -64.68
C PHE A 3 25.47 14.02 -65.74
N GLY A 4 24.35 13.33 -65.50
CA GLY A 4 23.59 12.56 -66.50
C GLY A 4 22.80 11.47 -65.78
N GLY A 5 21.47 11.45 -65.69
CA GLY A 5 20.44 12.13 -66.45
C GLY A 5 19.58 11.09 -67.18
N ILE A 6 18.61 10.45 -66.49
CA ILE A 6 17.48 9.75 -67.12
C ILE A 6 16.21 9.92 -66.25
N ARG A 7 15.31 10.80 -66.70
CA ARG A 7 13.83 10.66 -66.58
C ARG A 7 13.42 9.56 -67.58
N LYS A 8 12.40 8.72 -67.44
CA LYS A 8 11.03 8.81 -66.87
C LYS A 8 10.42 7.40 -67.09
N VAL A 9 9.51 6.91 -66.24
CA VAL A 9 8.15 6.44 -66.59
C VAL A 9 7.38 6.19 -65.28
N LEU A 10 6.14 6.68 -65.25
CA LEU A 10 5.19 6.66 -64.14
C LEU A 10 4.63 5.27 -63.85
N GLY A 11 4.41 4.99 -62.56
CA GLY A 11 3.44 4.03 -62.06
C GLY A 11 2.93 4.51 -60.70
N GLN A 12 1.66 4.92 -60.67
CA GLN A 12 0.99 5.52 -59.52
C GLN A 12 0.95 4.55 -58.32
N PHE A 13 1.38 5.02 -57.15
CA PHE A 13 0.70 4.71 -55.88
C PHE A 13 0.77 5.95 -54.97
N SER A 14 -0.40 6.55 -54.76
CA SER A 14 -0.66 7.61 -53.80
C SER A 14 -0.58 7.01 -52.39
N PHE A 15 0.58 7.13 -51.73
CA PHE A 15 0.78 6.82 -50.31
C PHE A 15 1.62 7.89 -49.60
N ALA A 16 1.47 9.16 -49.98
CA ALA A 16 2.33 10.25 -49.51
C ALA A 16 1.59 11.42 -48.85
N SER A 17 0.36 11.24 -48.34
CA SER A 17 -0.37 12.30 -47.62
C SER A 17 -0.30 12.16 -46.09
N GLY A 18 -0.32 10.92 -45.56
CA GLY A 18 -0.28 10.68 -44.12
C GLY A 18 1.08 10.96 -43.45
N TRP A 19 2.18 10.62 -44.12
CA TRP A 19 3.54 10.81 -43.58
C TRP A 19 3.97 12.28 -43.56
N THR A 20 3.46 13.10 -44.47
CA THR A 20 3.82 14.51 -44.62
C THR A 20 3.10 15.40 -43.62
N LEU A 21 1.90 15.03 -43.16
CA LEU A 21 1.21 15.65 -42.03
C LEU A 21 1.90 15.29 -40.70
N GLN A 22 2.19 14.00 -40.49
CA GLN A 22 2.88 13.54 -39.28
C GLN A 22 4.30 14.11 -39.14
N ALA A 23 5.04 14.24 -40.25
CA ALA A 23 6.36 14.89 -40.26
C ALA A 23 6.28 16.42 -40.10
N LYS A 24 5.21 17.09 -40.57
CA LYS A 24 4.99 18.53 -40.33
C LYS A 24 4.56 18.82 -38.89
N ALA A 25 3.73 17.98 -38.27
CA ALA A 25 3.45 18.04 -36.84
C ALA A 25 4.74 17.79 -36.02
N ALA A 26 5.56 16.81 -36.42
CA ALA A 26 6.88 16.58 -35.82
C ALA A 26 7.84 17.76 -35.92
N LEU A 27 7.84 18.45 -37.07
CA LEU A 27 8.70 19.59 -37.34
C LEU A 27 8.20 20.89 -36.70
N ARG A 28 6.90 21.00 -36.38
CA ARG A 28 6.32 22.18 -35.70
C ARG A 28 6.40 22.10 -34.18
N VAL A 29 6.35 20.90 -33.60
CA VAL A 29 6.71 20.63 -32.18
C VAL A 29 8.21 20.95 -31.88
N ILE A 30 9.02 21.24 -32.91
CA ILE A 30 10.42 21.69 -32.76
C ILE A 30 10.51 23.21 -32.50
N GLU A 31 9.45 23.99 -32.71
CA GLU A 31 9.32 25.30 -32.07
C GLU A 31 8.92 25.05 -30.60
N ASP A 32 9.57 25.68 -29.62
CA ASP A 32 9.57 25.30 -28.18
C ASP A 32 8.19 25.28 -27.44
N ARG A 33 7.05 25.31 -28.15
CA ARG A 33 5.68 25.34 -27.60
C ARG A 33 4.71 24.46 -28.40
N VAL A 34 3.86 23.69 -27.72
CA VAL A 34 2.73 22.96 -28.34
C VAL A 34 1.60 23.94 -28.69
N ARG A 35 1.03 23.84 -29.90
CA ARG A 35 -0.14 24.64 -30.34
C ARG A 35 -1.42 23.79 -30.44
N GLU A 36 -2.58 24.41 -30.27
CA GLU A 36 -3.91 23.75 -30.33
C GLU A 36 -4.12 22.92 -31.61
N GLN A 37 -3.76 23.45 -32.77
CA GLN A 37 -3.87 22.77 -34.08
C GLN A 37 -3.06 21.46 -34.17
N GLU A 38 -2.07 21.26 -33.29
CA GLU A 38 -1.25 20.03 -33.25
C GLU A 38 -1.92 18.93 -32.43
N LEU A 39 -2.92 19.28 -31.62
CA LEU A 39 -3.70 18.36 -30.79
C LEU A 39 -5.01 17.90 -31.49
N ASP A 40 -5.50 18.62 -32.50
CA ASP A 40 -6.77 18.32 -33.17
C ASP A 40 -6.75 17.06 -34.06
N ASP A 41 -5.58 16.62 -34.53
CA ASP A 41 -5.40 15.42 -35.39
C ASP A 41 -5.31 14.09 -34.59
N LEU A 42 -5.55 14.13 -33.27
CA LEU A 42 -5.29 13.03 -32.33
C LEU A 42 -6.47 12.07 -32.15
N SER A 43 -6.71 11.20 -33.13
CA SER A 43 -7.79 10.21 -33.03
C SER A 43 -7.45 8.94 -32.21
N GLN A 44 -6.20 8.75 -31.77
CA GLN A 44 -5.77 7.52 -31.07
C GLN A 44 -4.68 7.78 -30.01
N VAL A 45 -5.09 8.22 -28.82
CA VAL A 45 -4.21 8.21 -27.64
C VAL A 45 -4.09 6.79 -27.11
N ARG A 46 -2.87 6.26 -27.02
CA ARG A 46 -2.62 4.95 -26.38
C ARG A 46 -2.37 5.13 -24.89
N VAL A 47 -3.19 4.45 -24.09
CA VAL A 47 -2.93 4.17 -22.68
C VAL A 47 -1.80 3.12 -22.59
N PRO A 48 -0.85 3.24 -21.64
CA PRO A 48 0.11 2.18 -21.36
C PRO A 48 -0.61 0.87 -21.03
N ALA A 49 -0.25 -0.21 -21.74
CA ALA A 49 -0.79 -1.52 -21.42
C ALA A 49 -0.26 -1.99 -20.06
N ALA A 50 -1.12 -2.64 -19.28
CA ALA A 50 -0.73 -3.32 -18.07
C ALA A 50 0.24 -4.45 -18.42
N LYS A 51 1.42 -4.44 -17.81
CA LYS A 51 2.41 -5.52 -17.95
C LYS A 51 1.88 -6.76 -17.21
N VAL A 52 1.26 -7.67 -17.95
CA VAL A 52 0.84 -9.00 -17.46
C VAL A 52 1.61 -10.02 -18.29
N GLN A 53 2.39 -10.90 -17.65
CA GLN A 53 3.10 -11.95 -18.39
C GLN A 53 2.12 -13.06 -18.79
N ASP A 54 2.46 -13.83 -19.83
CA ASP A 54 1.64 -14.94 -20.30
C ASP A 54 1.41 -15.96 -19.17
N GLY A 55 0.15 -16.40 -19.01
CA GLY A 55 -0.27 -17.32 -17.95
C GLY A 55 -0.56 -16.69 -16.60
N GLN A 56 -0.46 -15.36 -16.46
CA GLN A 56 -0.77 -14.66 -15.21
C GLN A 56 -2.21 -14.17 -15.14
N ARG A 57 -2.79 -14.22 -13.94
CA ARG A 57 -4.13 -13.69 -13.65
C ARG A 57 -4.07 -12.56 -12.62
N LEU A 58 -4.74 -11.45 -12.95
CA LEU A 58 -4.90 -10.32 -12.04
C LEU A 58 -6.15 -10.52 -11.17
N VAL A 59 -5.96 -10.97 -9.93
CA VAL A 59 -7.06 -11.23 -8.99
C VAL A 59 -7.82 -9.94 -8.65
N GLY A 60 -9.14 -9.97 -8.84
CA GLY A 60 -10.08 -8.91 -8.45
C GLY A 60 -9.98 -7.57 -9.20
N ILE A 61 -8.98 -7.37 -10.07
CA ILE A 61 -8.81 -6.10 -10.79
C ILE A 61 -10.01 -5.80 -11.70
N ASP A 62 -10.57 -6.80 -12.38
CA ASP A 62 -11.73 -6.61 -13.27
C ASP A 62 -12.97 -6.10 -12.52
N ALA A 63 -13.18 -6.56 -11.29
CA ALA A 63 -14.27 -6.09 -10.44
C ALA A 63 -14.07 -4.62 -10.04
N CYS A 64 -12.85 -4.24 -9.65
CA CYS A 64 -12.51 -2.84 -9.36
C CYS A 64 -12.66 -1.94 -10.59
N VAL A 65 -12.20 -2.39 -11.77
CA VAL A 65 -12.37 -1.67 -13.04
C VAL A 65 -13.86 -1.49 -13.34
N THR A 66 -14.67 -2.54 -13.18
CA THR A 66 -16.12 -2.47 -13.42
C THR A 66 -16.80 -1.49 -12.46
N ALA A 67 -16.45 -1.51 -11.17
CA ALA A 67 -16.98 -0.56 -10.19
C ALA A 67 -16.61 0.89 -10.55
N CYS A 68 -15.35 1.14 -10.92
CA CYS A 68 -14.88 2.46 -11.31
C CYS A 68 -15.52 2.94 -12.62
N MET A 69 -15.72 2.06 -13.61
CA MET A 69 -16.51 2.37 -14.81
C MET A 69 -17.95 2.79 -14.46
N GLY A 70 -18.56 2.18 -13.44
CA GLY A 70 -19.86 2.61 -12.92
C GLY A 70 -19.86 4.06 -12.42
N LEU A 71 -18.81 4.48 -11.71
CA LEU A 71 -18.63 5.87 -11.26
C LEU A 71 -18.42 6.82 -12.44
N ILE A 72 -17.56 6.46 -13.41
CA ILE A 72 -17.34 7.24 -14.63
C ILE A 72 -18.67 7.44 -15.37
N ASN A 73 -19.44 6.37 -15.61
CA ASN A 73 -20.73 6.42 -16.30
C ASN A 73 -21.73 7.31 -15.57
N LYS A 74 -21.73 7.26 -14.23
CA LYS A 74 -22.62 8.05 -13.38
C LYS A 74 -22.32 9.55 -13.49
N TYR A 75 -21.04 9.92 -13.51
CA TYR A 75 -20.62 11.31 -13.30
C TYR A 75 -20.15 12.05 -14.56
N ILE A 76 -19.69 11.36 -15.61
CA ILE A 76 -19.05 12.04 -16.76
C ILE A 76 -19.96 12.99 -17.54
N ASN A 77 -21.27 12.73 -17.57
CA ASN A 77 -22.26 13.59 -18.22
C ASN A 77 -22.84 14.64 -17.27
N GLN A 78 -22.33 14.71 -16.03
CA GLN A 78 -22.69 15.78 -15.10
C GLN A 78 -21.77 16.96 -15.35
N SER A 79 -22.32 18.17 -15.24
CA SER A 79 -21.56 19.40 -15.19
C SER A 79 -21.64 19.97 -13.77
N ASP A 80 -20.70 20.83 -13.43
CA ASP A 80 -20.80 21.62 -12.22
C ASP A 80 -21.97 22.58 -12.34
N GLY A 81 -23.14 22.18 -11.83
CA GLY A 81 -24.31 23.06 -11.82
C GLY A 81 -24.13 24.21 -10.82
N ASN A 82 -23.89 23.86 -9.55
CA ASN A 82 -23.80 24.79 -8.41
C ASN A 82 -22.59 24.42 -7.52
N VAL A 83 -22.16 25.33 -6.62
CA VAL A 83 -21.05 25.08 -5.66
C VAL A 83 -21.27 23.80 -4.84
N THR A 84 -22.51 23.38 -4.60
CA THR A 84 -22.89 22.21 -3.81
C THR A 84 -23.01 20.90 -4.60
N ASN A 85 -23.01 20.95 -5.94
CA ASN A 85 -23.23 19.77 -6.78
C ASN A 85 -22.12 19.71 -7.84
N ARG A 86 -20.91 19.50 -7.35
CA ARG A 86 -19.67 19.45 -8.15
C ARG A 86 -19.31 18.00 -8.44
N VAL A 87 -18.79 17.74 -9.64
CA VAL A 87 -18.38 16.39 -10.04
C VAL A 87 -17.23 15.90 -9.13
N PRO A 88 -17.39 14.77 -8.40
CA PRO A 88 -16.33 14.22 -7.56
C PRO A 88 -15.39 13.34 -8.39
N PRO A 89 -14.06 13.49 -8.29
CA PRO A 89 -13.15 12.53 -8.90
C PRO A 89 -13.14 11.21 -8.12
N THR A 90 -12.54 10.18 -8.73
CA THR A 90 -12.29 8.90 -8.06
C THR A 90 -10.84 8.80 -7.61
N CYS A 91 -10.59 8.43 -6.35
CA CYS A 91 -9.28 8.06 -5.83
C CYS A 91 -9.17 6.54 -5.65
N ALA A 92 -8.10 5.95 -6.17
CA ALA A 92 -7.66 4.59 -5.85
C ALA A 92 -6.44 4.66 -4.92
N ALA A 93 -6.67 4.48 -3.62
CA ALA A 93 -5.62 4.53 -2.60
C ALA A 93 -5.35 3.14 -2.00
N ARG A 94 -4.07 2.83 -1.80
CA ARG A 94 -3.59 1.62 -1.10
C ARG A 94 -2.11 1.75 -0.74
N CYS A 95 -1.62 0.84 0.08
CA CYS A 95 -0.19 0.62 0.33
C CYS A 95 0.65 0.57 -0.96
N ALA A 96 1.95 0.78 -0.79
CA ALA A 96 2.95 0.60 -1.81
C ALA A 96 2.93 -0.82 -2.35
N ARG A 97 3.14 -0.93 -3.67
CA ARG A 97 2.98 -2.17 -4.43
C ARG A 97 1.58 -2.78 -4.34
N GLY A 98 0.57 -2.02 -3.91
CA GLY A 98 -0.82 -2.48 -3.79
C GLY A 98 -1.62 -2.62 -5.10
N GLY A 99 -0.97 -2.46 -6.26
CA GLY A 99 -1.61 -2.64 -7.58
C GLY A 99 -2.27 -1.39 -8.16
N LYS A 100 -2.03 -0.20 -7.59
CA LYS A 100 -2.58 1.09 -8.04
C LYS A 100 -2.36 1.36 -9.53
N THR A 101 -1.09 1.34 -9.97
CA THR A 101 -0.72 1.59 -11.36
C THR A 101 -1.32 0.56 -12.31
N THR A 102 -1.28 -0.74 -11.94
CA THR A 102 -1.87 -1.82 -12.76
C THR A 102 -3.38 -1.66 -12.92
N PHE A 103 -4.09 -1.29 -11.84
CA PHE A 103 -5.51 -0.96 -11.90
C PHE A 103 -5.78 0.19 -12.87
N LEU A 104 -5.01 1.28 -12.76
CA LEU A 104 -5.21 2.46 -13.61
C LEU A 104 -4.93 2.16 -15.09
N GLN A 105 -3.91 1.35 -15.38
CA GLN A 105 -3.62 0.84 -16.72
C GLN A 105 -4.75 -0.01 -17.27
N LYS A 106 -5.29 -0.96 -16.49
CA LYS A 106 -6.44 -1.79 -16.89
C LYS A 106 -7.71 -0.99 -17.10
N LEU A 107 -7.97 0.02 -16.26
CA LEU A 107 -9.06 0.95 -16.46
C LEU A 107 -8.92 1.71 -17.78
N GLY A 108 -7.72 2.23 -18.08
CA GLY A 108 -7.48 2.93 -19.34
C GLY A 108 -7.55 2.02 -20.58
N GLU A 109 -7.09 0.76 -20.50
CA GLU A 109 -7.34 -0.24 -21.55
C GLU A 109 -8.83 -0.45 -21.80
N LYS A 110 -9.62 -0.58 -20.73
CA LYS A 110 -11.08 -0.76 -20.82
C LYS A 110 -11.77 0.44 -21.46
N LEU A 111 -11.36 1.66 -21.08
CA LEU A 111 -11.87 2.90 -21.65
C LEU A 111 -11.50 3.03 -23.13
N ALA A 112 -10.26 2.73 -23.50
CA ALA A 112 -9.75 2.82 -24.88
C ALA A 112 -10.31 1.72 -25.80
N GLY A 113 -10.77 0.59 -25.24
CA GLY A 113 -11.39 -0.50 -25.99
C GLY A 113 -12.76 -0.18 -26.59
N GLY A 114 -13.41 0.90 -26.14
CA GLY A 114 -14.67 1.41 -26.69
C GLY A 114 -14.50 2.72 -27.46
N THR A 115 -15.55 3.16 -28.17
CA THR A 115 -15.57 4.47 -28.86
C THR A 115 -16.20 5.59 -28.02
N GLN A 116 -16.57 5.29 -26.77
CA GLN A 116 -17.34 6.20 -25.92
C GLN A 116 -16.47 7.21 -25.16
N TYR A 117 -15.24 6.83 -24.81
CA TYR A 117 -14.37 7.58 -23.91
C TYR A 117 -13.06 7.96 -24.58
N PHE A 118 -12.48 9.06 -24.12
CA PHE A 118 -11.15 9.51 -24.49
C PHE A 118 -10.21 9.49 -23.26
N PRO A 119 -9.55 8.35 -22.98
CA PRO A 119 -8.68 8.23 -21.81
C PRO A 119 -7.32 8.89 -22.03
N ILE A 120 -6.88 9.70 -21.06
CA ILE A 120 -5.55 10.33 -21.01
C ILE A 120 -4.82 9.78 -19.80
N PHE A 121 -3.72 9.07 -20.01
CA PHE A 121 -2.92 8.51 -18.91
C PHE A 121 -1.67 9.36 -18.66
N VAL A 122 -1.56 9.91 -17.47
CA VAL A 122 -0.39 10.63 -16.97
C VAL A 122 0.15 9.95 -15.73
N SER A 123 1.47 9.97 -15.56
CA SER A 123 2.12 9.38 -14.39
C SER A 123 3.24 10.27 -13.90
N PHE A 124 3.33 10.40 -12.58
CA PHE A 124 4.36 11.16 -11.88
C PHE A 124 5.34 10.24 -11.14
N ASN A 125 5.32 8.94 -11.43
CA ASN A 125 6.25 7.98 -10.86
C ASN A 125 7.64 8.04 -11.54
N GLY A 126 8.65 7.40 -10.95
CA GLY A 126 10.02 7.40 -11.47
C GLY A 126 10.22 6.69 -12.82
N GLU A 127 9.24 5.89 -13.26
CA GLU A 127 9.21 5.21 -14.56
C GLU A 127 8.48 6.02 -15.63
N SER A 128 7.96 7.21 -15.28
CA SER A 128 7.28 8.09 -16.21
C SER A 128 8.21 8.49 -17.36
N PRO A 129 7.74 8.47 -18.62
CA PRO A 129 8.51 8.97 -19.76
C PRO A 129 8.77 10.49 -19.65
N VAL A 130 8.02 11.20 -18.83
CA VAL A 130 8.12 12.64 -18.62
C VAL A 130 8.64 12.90 -17.20
N LYS A 131 9.96 12.98 -17.05
CA LYS A 131 10.59 13.36 -15.79
C LYS A 131 10.50 14.86 -15.55
N ARG A 132 10.33 15.25 -14.28
CA ARG A 132 10.39 16.64 -13.84
C ARG A 132 11.81 17.21 -14.06
N ARG A 133 11.92 18.46 -14.50
CA ARG A 133 13.21 19.18 -14.65
C ARG A 133 13.59 19.86 -13.33
N ASP A 134 14.88 20.12 -13.13
CA ASP A 134 15.43 20.68 -11.87
C ASP A 134 14.83 22.04 -11.44
N TYR A 135 14.26 22.79 -12.38
CA TYR A 135 13.64 24.11 -12.13
C TYR A 135 12.21 24.22 -12.66
N GLU A 136 11.62 23.09 -13.07
CA GLU A 136 10.26 23.08 -13.58
C GLU A 136 9.28 23.04 -12.40
N LEU A 137 8.31 23.95 -12.42
CA LEU A 137 7.27 24.05 -11.41
C LEU A 137 6.22 22.93 -11.58
N ALA A 138 5.47 22.63 -10.52
CA ALA A 138 4.50 21.53 -10.53
C ALA A 138 3.43 21.65 -11.63
N ASP A 139 2.86 22.83 -11.85
CA ASP A 139 1.87 23.08 -12.91
C ASP A 139 2.45 22.90 -14.32
N GLU A 140 3.65 23.41 -14.56
CA GLU A 140 4.35 23.23 -15.83
C GLU A 140 4.60 21.75 -16.14
N TRP A 141 5.02 20.99 -15.11
CA TRP A 141 5.24 19.54 -15.25
C TRP A 141 3.93 18.80 -15.53
N LEU A 142 2.83 19.17 -14.86
CA LEU A 142 1.48 18.63 -15.14
C LEU A 142 1.08 18.87 -16.60
N TYR A 143 1.13 20.12 -17.05
CA TYR A 143 0.69 20.50 -18.41
C TYR A 143 1.51 19.78 -19.47
N ARG A 144 2.83 19.73 -19.28
CA ARG A 144 3.72 18.98 -20.18
C ARG A 144 3.42 17.49 -20.17
N THR A 145 3.15 16.90 -19.02
CA THR A 145 2.83 15.46 -18.93
C THR A 145 1.52 15.13 -19.65
N ILE A 146 0.50 15.98 -19.53
CA ILE A 146 -0.76 15.84 -20.27
C ILE A 146 -0.50 16.00 -21.78
N ALA A 147 0.19 17.05 -22.19
CA ALA A 147 0.51 17.27 -23.60
C ALA A 147 1.29 16.09 -24.21
N TYR A 148 2.24 15.51 -23.47
CA TYR A 148 2.95 14.30 -23.88
C TYR A 148 2.02 13.10 -24.07
N ALA A 149 1.06 12.93 -23.16
CA ALA A 149 0.10 11.83 -23.22
C ALA A 149 -0.82 11.93 -24.44
N LEU A 150 -1.12 13.15 -24.89
CA LEU A 150 -1.92 13.42 -26.08
C LEU A 150 -1.18 13.10 -27.39
N LEU A 151 0.15 13.11 -27.43
CA LEU A 151 0.89 12.86 -28.68
C LEU A 151 0.57 11.50 -29.34
N PRO A 152 0.49 11.43 -30.68
CA PRO A 152 0.19 10.18 -31.39
C PRO A 152 1.25 9.11 -31.10
N ALA A 153 0.81 7.86 -30.95
CA ALA A 153 1.73 6.74 -30.79
C ALA A 153 2.65 6.55 -32.02
N GLY A 154 3.90 6.16 -31.79
CA GLY A 154 4.85 5.79 -32.86
C GLY A 154 6.22 6.45 -32.75
N THR A 155 6.97 6.42 -33.86
CA THR A 155 8.30 7.06 -33.98
C THR A 155 8.25 8.54 -33.63
N LEU A 156 7.12 9.21 -33.88
CA LEU A 156 6.90 10.59 -33.46
C LEU A 156 7.04 10.77 -31.95
N ARG A 157 6.28 10.01 -31.14
CA ARG A 157 6.36 10.11 -29.67
C ARG A 157 7.73 9.72 -29.12
N HIS A 158 8.44 8.79 -29.76
CA HIS A 158 9.81 8.43 -29.38
C HIS A 158 10.84 9.52 -29.76
N ASN A 159 10.77 10.05 -30.98
CA ASN A 159 11.64 11.12 -31.47
C ASN A 159 11.36 12.45 -30.75
N VAL A 160 10.10 12.69 -30.43
CA VAL A 160 9.63 13.82 -29.67
C VAL A 160 10.02 13.62 -28.21
N ALA A 161 9.88 12.47 -27.55
CA ALA A 161 10.30 12.27 -26.14
C ALA A 161 11.73 12.75 -25.85
N ALA A 162 12.69 12.51 -26.75
CA ALA A 162 14.06 12.99 -26.63
C ALA A 162 14.19 14.52 -26.69
N LYS A 163 13.28 15.21 -27.37
CA LYS A 163 13.19 16.68 -27.49
C LYS A 163 12.11 17.32 -26.61
N PHE A 164 11.15 16.54 -26.11
CA PHE A 164 10.01 16.95 -25.29
C PHE A 164 10.45 17.36 -23.89
N GLY A 165 11.70 17.02 -23.54
CA GLY A 165 12.44 17.67 -22.46
C GLY A 165 12.64 19.18 -22.65
N ARG A 166 12.27 19.78 -23.79
CA ARG A 166 12.35 21.25 -24.04
C ARG A 166 11.01 21.93 -24.31
N VAL A 167 10.01 21.17 -24.74
CA VAL A 167 8.69 21.69 -25.09
C VAL A 167 7.94 22.13 -23.83
N THR A 168 7.24 23.27 -23.89
CA THR A 168 6.30 23.72 -22.86
C THR A 168 4.86 23.70 -23.38
N CYS A 169 3.90 23.61 -22.46
CA CYS A 169 2.48 23.66 -22.76
C CYS A 169 1.81 24.64 -21.80
N GLU A 170 1.03 25.58 -22.36
CA GLU A 170 0.29 26.57 -21.58
C GLU A 170 -1.09 26.01 -21.18
N GLU A 171 -1.59 26.44 -20.02
CA GLU A 171 -2.91 26.04 -19.49
C GLU A 171 -4.04 26.25 -20.49
N SER A 172 -4.07 27.40 -21.15
CA SER A 172 -5.08 27.79 -22.15
C SER A 172 -5.15 26.82 -23.34
N THR A 173 -4.02 26.21 -23.71
CA THR A 173 -3.97 25.25 -24.81
C THR A 173 -4.69 23.95 -24.43
N LEU A 174 -4.48 23.47 -23.20
CA LEU A 174 -5.18 22.29 -22.69
C LEU A 174 -6.65 22.58 -22.43
N GLU A 175 -6.98 23.76 -21.91
CA GLU A 175 -8.37 24.17 -21.68
C GLU A 175 -9.17 24.20 -22.99
N ASN A 176 -8.64 24.82 -24.04
CA ASN A 176 -9.29 24.85 -25.36
C ASN A 176 -9.47 23.44 -25.92
N TYR A 177 -8.42 22.61 -25.81
CA TYR A 177 -8.48 21.22 -26.25
C TYR A 177 -9.57 20.43 -25.52
N PHE A 178 -9.66 20.50 -24.19
CA PHE A 178 -10.68 19.76 -23.45
C PHE A 178 -12.11 20.22 -23.76
N LYS A 179 -12.31 21.50 -24.06
CA LYS A 179 -13.61 22.02 -24.53
C LYS A 179 -14.03 21.47 -25.90
N SER A 180 -13.06 21.06 -26.74
CA SER A 180 -13.35 20.49 -28.06
C SER A 180 -13.59 18.98 -28.02
N GLN A 181 -13.21 18.31 -26.94
CA GLN A 181 -13.37 16.87 -26.75
C GLN A 181 -14.65 16.53 -25.96
N LYS A 182 -15.13 15.29 -26.12
CA LYS A 182 -16.23 14.74 -25.32
C LYS A 182 -15.78 13.50 -24.57
N ASN A 183 -16.30 13.30 -23.37
CA ASN A 183 -16.06 12.11 -22.53
C ASN A 183 -14.56 11.86 -22.26
N VAL A 184 -13.83 12.91 -21.91
CA VAL A 184 -12.41 12.85 -21.55
C VAL A 184 -12.26 12.28 -20.15
N VAL A 185 -11.44 11.24 -20.02
CA VAL A 185 -11.13 10.64 -18.71
C VAL A 185 -9.64 10.81 -18.42
N LEU A 186 -9.29 11.67 -17.47
CA LEU A 186 -7.91 11.86 -17.03
C LEU A 186 -7.55 10.83 -15.94
N LEU A 187 -6.61 9.97 -16.27
CA LEU A 187 -6.05 8.94 -15.39
C LEU A 187 -4.70 9.42 -14.85
N VAL A 188 -4.63 9.74 -13.57
CA VAL A 188 -3.43 10.31 -12.93
C VAL A 188 -2.78 9.32 -11.97
N ASP A 189 -1.63 8.77 -12.35
CA ASP A 189 -0.88 7.87 -11.48
C ASP A 189 0.07 8.64 -10.55
N GLU A 190 0.03 8.30 -9.25
CA GLU A 190 0.92 8.80 -8.20
C GLU A 190 0.84 10.33 -8.03
N LEU A 191 -0.38 10.86 -7.92
CA LEU A 191 -0.66 12.30 -7.83
C LEU A 191 0.12 13.01 -6.71
N ASN A 192 0.37 12.32 -5.59
CA ASN A 192 1.15 12.86 -4.48
C ASN A 192 2.61 13.21 -4.83
N HIS A 193 3.15 12.70 -5.94
CA HIS A 193 4.47 13.11 -6.43
C HIS A 193 4.45 14.46 -7.17
N LEU A 194 3.28 14.89 -7.66
CA LEU A 194 3.08 16.21 -8.24
C LEU A 194 2.92 17.28 -7.16
N LEU A 195 2.18 16.94 -6.09
CA LEU A 195 1.78 17.87 -5.03
C LEU A 195 2.58 17.57 -3.75
N LEU A 196 3.85 17.98 -3.76
CA LEU A 196 4.84 17.64 -2.74
C LEU A 196 4.67 18.41 -1.42
N LYS A 197 3.73 19.38 -1.36
CA LYS A 197 3.54 20.31 -0.24
C LYS A 197 4.83 21.06 0.06
N SER A 198 5.49 21.55 -0.99
CA SER A 198 6.80 22.19 -0.87
C SER A 198 6.75 23.42 0.06
N PRO A 199 7.79 23.65 0.90
CA PRO A 199 7.89 24.85 1.72
C PRO A 199 8.26 26.09 0.90
N ALA A 200 8.72 25.93 -0.35
CA ALA A 200 9.08 27.04 -1.22
C ALA A 200 7.80 27.71 -1.78
N GLU A 201 7.64 29.01 -1.55
CA GLU A 201 6.41 29.75 -1.89
C GLU A 201 6.05 29.69 -3.39
N GLU A 202 7.05 29.74 -4.28
CA GLU A 202 6.83 29.64 -5.72
C GLU A 202 6.28 28.26 -6.13
N GLU A 203 6.84 27.21 -5.54
CA GLU A 203 6.42 25.83 -5.77
C GLU A 203 5.03 25.59 -5.17
N LYS A 204 4.76 26.10 -3.97
CA LYS A 204 3.42 26.04 -3.37
C LYS A 204 2.37 26.70 -4.25
N LYS A 205 2.67 27.88 -4.80
CA LYS A 205 1.78 28.54 -5.78
C LYS A 205 1.61 27.72 -7.05
N ALA A 206 2.65 27.03 -7.51
CA ALA A 206 2.56 26.13 -8.64
C ALA A 206 1.68 24.89 -8.36
N GLU A 207 1.84 24.26 -7.20
CA GLU A 207 0.98 23.17 -6.74
C GLU A 207 -0.49 23.62 -6.66
N GLN A 208 -0.75 24.83 -6.16
CA GLN A 208 -2.09 25.42 -6.13
C GLN A 208 -2.66 25.68 -7.54
N ARG A 209 -1.84 26.13 -8.50
CA ARG A 209 -2.26 26.29 -9.89
C ARG A 209 -2.56 24.94 -10.55
N ALA A 210 -1.72 23.93 -10.33
CA ALA A 210 -1.95 22.56 -10.80
C ALA A 210 -3.26 21.98 -10.24
N ALA A 211 -3.50 22.16 -8.94
CA ALA A 211 -4.73 21.76 -8.27
C ALA A 211 -5.96 22.51 -8.84
N ARG A 212 -5.87 23.83 -8.99
CA ARG A 212 -6.92 24.65 -9.60
C ARG A 212 -7.23 24.18 -11.02
N PHE A 213 -6.22 23.91 -11.83
CA PHE A 213 -6.43 23.40 -13.18
C PHE A 213 -7.22 22.09 -13.17
N MET A 214 -6.81 21.10 -12.38
CA MET A 214 -7.52 19.82 -12.30
C MET A 214 -8.95 19.97 -11.76
N LYS A 215 -9.16 20.82 -10.75
CA LYS A 215 -10.45 20.98 -10.06
C LYS A 215 -11.42 21.88 -10.79
N ASP A 216 -10.97 23.03 -11.27
CA ASP A 216 -11.84 24.13 -11.74
C ASP A 216 -11.79 24.32 -13.25
N VAL A 217 -10.76 23.77 -13.93
CA VAL A 217 -10.65 23.84 -15.40
C VAL A 217 -11.03 22.50 -16.02
N PHE A 218 -10.38 21.41 -15.61
CA PHE A 218 -10.63 20.08 -16.17
C PHE A 218 -11.95 19.48 -15.67
N LEU A 219 -12.11 19.25 -14.36
CA LEU A 219 -13.31 18.59 -13.81
C LEU A 219 -14.61 19.40 -13.97
N ALA A 220 -14.49 20.72 -14.16
CA ALA A 220 -15.65 21.57 -14.40
C ALA A 220 -16.18 21.49 -15.84
N ALA A 221 -15.38 20.96 -16.78
CA ALA A 221 -15.79 20.80 -18.17
C ALA A 221 -16.83 19.68 -18.31
N GLU A 222 -17.87 19.93 -19.12
CA GLU A 222 -18.85 18.89 -19.45
C GLU A 222 -18.16 17.73 -20.17
N GLY A 223 -18.48 16.50 -19.77
CA GLY A 223 -17.85 15.33 -20.36
C GLY A 223 -16.44 15.05 -19.84
N ALA A 224 -16.00 15.67 -18.73
CA ALA A 224 -14.70 15.39 -18.12
C ALA A 224 -14.84 14.59 -16.83
N TYR A 225 -13.95 13.61 -16.63
CA TYR A 225 -13.87 12.87 -15.37
C TYR A 225 -12.42 12.54 -15.01
N MET A 226 -12.08 12.51 -13.73
CA MET A 226 -10.73 12.23 -13.26
C MET A 226 -10.70 11.02 -12.33
N VAL A 227 -9.75 10.12 -12.58
CA VAL A 227 -9.41 9.01 -11.70
C VAL A 227 -7.93 9.13 -11.36
N PHE A 228 -7.58 9.13 -10.08
CA PHE A 228 -6.18 9.25 -9.67
C PHE A 228 -5.79 8.20 -8.64
N THR A 229 -4.50 7.91 -8.55
CA THR A 229 -3.93 7.05 -7.51
C THR A 229 -3.11 7.88 -6.54
N SER A 230 -3.11 7.49 -5.27
CA SER A 230 -2.32 8.14 -4.22
C SER A 230 -1.90 7.15 -3.15
N HIS A 231 -0.77 7.43 -2.51
CA HIS A 231 -0.35 6.76 -1.28
C HIS A 231 -0.96 7.37 -0.01
N ILE A 232 -1.59 8.54 -0.12
CA ILE A 232 -2.25 9.19 1.00
C ILE A 232 -3.55 8.43 1.25
N GLN A 233 -3.62 7.75 2.39
CA GLN A 233 -4.85 7.17 2.92
C GLN A 233 -5.49 8.20 3.80
N SER A 234 -6.20 9.13 3.18
CA SER A 234 -6.98 10.09 3.94
C SER A 234 -8.33 9.49 4.29
N THR A 235 -8.73 9.64 5.54
CA THR A 235 -10.06 9.27 6.05
C THR A 235 -11.14 10.26 5.63
N GLY A 236 -10.76 11.43 5.09
CA GLY A 236 -11.73 12.36 4.56
C GLY A 236 -12.11 12.05 3.12
N LEU A 237 -13.40 12.22 2.85
CA LEU A 237 -13.99 12.16 1.52
C LEU A 237 -13.89 13.51 0.78
N ASP A 238 -12.87 14.33 1.11
CA ASP A 238 -12.68 15.64 0.51
C ASP A 238 -11.37 15.69 -0.29
N LEU A 239 -11.49 16.13 -1.55
CA LEU A 239 -10.38 16.33 -2.46
C LEU A 239 -9.35 17.34 -1.92
N THR A 240 -9.74 18.25 -1.02
CA THR A 240 -8.84 19.21 -0.38
C THR A 240 -7.67 18.56 0.38
N GLN A 241 -7.81 17.30 0.78
CA GLN A 241 -6.76 16.54 1.45
C GLN A 241 -5.65 16.07 0.50
N TYR A 242 -5.94 16.03 -0.80
CA TYR A 242 -5.01 15.66 -1.86
C TYR A 242 -4.53 16.86 -2.66
N MET A 243 -5.35 17.91 -2.76
CA MET A 243 -5.11 19.09 -3.58
C MET A 243 -5.57 20.37 -2.89
N GLU A 244 -4.66 21.32 -2.64
CA GLU A 244 -5.03 22.64 -2.09
C GLU A 244 -6.01 23.40 -3.03
N GLY A 245 -6.82 24.29 -2.46
CA GLY A 245 -7.65 25.25 -3.22
C GLY A 245 -9.09 25.34 -2.74
N ASP A 246 -9.76 26.43 -3.10
CA ASP A 246 -11.06 26.86 -2.56
C ASP A 246 -12.25 25.96 -2.95
N SER A 247 -12.07 25.11 -3.96
CA SER A 247 -13.08 24.15 -4.39
C SER A 247 -13.22 23.00 -3.39
N VAL A 248 -14.32 23.00 -2.63
CA VAL A 248 -14.75 21.88 -1.77
C VAL A 248 -15.48 20.85 -2.65
N ARG A 249 -14.76 19.83 -3.12
CA ARG A 249 -15.31 18.72 -3.92
C ARG A 249 -15.22 17.44 -3.10
N GLY A 250 -16.31 16.68 -3.08
CA GLY A 250 -16.28 15.31 -2.56
C GLY A 250 -15.33 14.42 -3.36
N LEU A 251 -14.99 13.28 -2.80
CA LEU A 251 -14.13 12.27 -3.40
C LEU A 251 -14.81 10.91 -3.36
N GLU A 252 -14.85 10.23 -4.50
CA GLU A 252 -15.24 8.82 -4.55
C GLU A 252 -14.01 7.95 -4.32
N ILE A 253 -14.07 7.03 -3.36
CA ILE A 253 -12.95 6.12 -3.08
C ILE A 253 -13.28 4.76 -3.70
N THR A 254 -12.44 4.31 -4.63
CA THR A 254 -12.52 2.94 -5.13
C THR A 254 -11.49 2.09 -4.41
N GLY A 255 -11.96 1.04 -3.73
CA GLY A 255 -11.09 0.02 -3.16
C GLY A 255 -10.36 -0.73 -4.27
N LEU A 256 -9.08 -1.03 -4.04
CA LEU A 256 -8.33 -1.98 -4.86
C LEU A 256 -8.64 -3.42 -4.40
N PRO A 257 -8.33 -4.47 -5.18
CA PRO A 257 -8.83 -5.80 -4.86
C PRO A 257 -8.09 -6.43 -3.68
N PHE A 258 -8.84 -6.95 -2.71
CA PHE A 258 -8.33 -7.98 -1.81
C PHE A 258 -8.76 -9.33 -2.37
N ALA A 259 -7.87 -10.32 -2.32
CA ALA A 259 -8.32 -11.68 -2.60
C ALA A 259 -9.29 -12.14 -1.51
N ALA A 260 -10.48 -12.60 -1.90
CA ALA A 260 -11.45 -13.09 -0.95
C ALA A 260 -11.04 -14.48 -0.43
N GLN A 261 -10.44 -15.28 -1.30
CA GLN A 261 -10.08 -16.67 -1.04
C GLN A 261 -8.63 -16.94 -1.41
N LEU A 262 -7.99 -17.89 -0.71
CA LEU A 262 -6.62 -18.31 -1.02
C LEU A 262 -6.51 -18.86 -2.44
N GLY A 263 -7.53 -19.60 -2.90
CA GLY A 263 -7.55 -20.19 -4.24
C GLY A 263 -7.42 -19.14 -5.36
N GLU A 264 -7.92 -17.92 -5.16
CA GLU A 264 -7.74 -16.84 -6.14
C GLU A 264 -6.26 -16.47 -6.28
N LEU A 265 -5.55 -16.34 -5.15
CA LEU A 265 -4.12 -16.04 -5.12
C LEU A 265 -3.27 -17.17 -5.69
N GLN A 266 -3.62 -18.42 -5.38
CA GLN A 266 -2.91 -19.60 -5.91
C GLN A 266 -3.04 -19.73 -7.43
N ASN A 267 -4.14 -19.22 -8.00
CA ASN A 267 -4.39 -19.20 -9.44
C ASN A 267 -3.78 -17.99 -10.18
N MET A 268 -3.00 -17.14 -9.49
CA MET A 268 -2.31 -16.00 -10.14
C MET A 268 -1.16 -16.43 -11.05
N SER A 269 -0.41 -17.47 -10.67
CA SER A 269 0.60 -18.14 -11.50
C SER A 269 0.89 -19.55 -10.98
N THR A 270 1.60 -20.37 -11.76
CA THR A 270 2.10 -21.68 -11.34
C THR A 270 3.02 -21.60 -10.11
N GLU A 271 3.80 -20.53 -9.98
CA GLU A 271 4.74 -20.31 -8.87
C GLU A 271 4.03 -20.04 -7.54
N LEU A 272 2.80 -19.51 -7.61
CA LEU A 272 1.97 -19.23 -6.44
C LEU A 272 0.98 -20.36 -6.10
N SER A 273 0.96 -21.45 -6.87
CA SER A 273 0.08 -22.60 -6.61
C SER A 273 0.27 -23.22 -5.22
N GLY A 274 1.49 -23.15 -4.66
CA GLY A 274 1.83 -23.61 -3.31
C GLY A 274 1.68 -22.54 -2.22
N LEU A 275 1.04 -21.40 -2.50
CA LEU A 275 0.88 -20.33 -1.52
C LEU A 275 0.03 -20.81 -0.32
N THR A 276 0.54 -20.59 0.90
CA THR A 276 -0.19 -20.90 2.13
C THR A 276 -1.03 -19.72 2.60
N HIS A 277 -2.09 -19.99 3.37
CA HIS A 277 -2.89 -18.96 4.04
C HIS A 277 -2.01 -17.98 4.85
N MET A 278 -0.93 -18.48 5.47
CA MET A 278 -0.09 -17.68 6.38
C MET A 278 0.86 -16.75 5.64
N LYS A 279 1.46 -17.23 4.54
CA LYS A 279 2.22 -16.36 3.65
C LYS A 279 1.32 -15.29 3.04
N ALA A 280 0.09 -15.64 2.70
CA ALA A 280 -0.88 -14.65 2.24
C ALA A 280 -1.24 -13.65 3.36
N ALA A 281 -1.44 -14.09 4.62
CA ALA A 281 -1.66 -13.28 5.82
C ALA A 281 -0.60 -12.23 6.05
N TYR A 282 0.65 -12.63 5.89
CA TYR A 282 1.80 -11.73 5.99
C TYR A 282 1.74 -10.55 5.00
N TYR A 283 1.12 -10.74 3.82
CA TYR A 283 0.90 -9.71 2.80
C TYR A 283 -0.53 -9.14 2.77
N SER A 284 -1.34 -9.39 3.81
CA SER A 284 -2.71 -8.87 3.96
C SER A 284 -3.64 -9.08 2.75
N ARG A 285 -3.52 -10.21 2.02
CA ARG A 285 -4.31 -10.52 0.80
C ARG A 285 -4.12 -9.56 -0.36
N VAL A 286 -3.11 -8.70 -0.33
CA VAL A 286 -2.91 -7.71 -1.39
C VAL A 286 -2.21 -8.42 -2.56
N PRO A 287 -2.90 -8.72 -3.69
CA PRO A 287 -2.35 -9.63 -4.71
C PRO A 287 -1.08 -9.07 -5.34
N ALA A 288 -1.06 -7.76 -5.63
CA ALA A 288 0.10 -7.09 -6.21
C ALA A 288 1.30 -7.01 -5.26
N LEU A 289 1.06 -6.91 -3.95
CA LEU A 289 2.13 -6.89 -2.96
C LEU A 289 2.77 -8.26 -2.85
N LEU A 290 1.95 -9.31 -2.79
CA LEU A 290 2.39 -10.70 -2.76
C LEU A 290 3.18 -11.04 -4.03
N TRP A 291 2.69 -10.63 -5.20
CA TRP A 291 3.38 -10.79 -6.47
C TRP A 291 4.75 -10.12 -6.47
N SER A 292 4.79 -8.81 -6.21
CA SER A 292 6.04 -8.04 -6.25
C SER A 292 7.07 -8.56 -5.25
N SER A 293 6.62 -9.04 -4.08
CA SER A 293 7.52 -9.62 -3.07
C SER A 293 8.00 -11.02 -3.45
N HIS A 294 7.24 -11.76 -4.26
CA HIS A 294 7.68 -13.06 -4.76
C HIS A 294 8.74 -12.92 -5.85
N ASP A 295 8.55 -11.96 -6.76
CA ASP A 295 9.48 -11.65 -7.86
C ASP A 295 10.78 -11.01 -7.35
N ASP A 296 10.68 -10.05 -6.41
CA ASP A 296 11.84 -9.41 -5.79
C ASP A 296 11.56 -9.06 -4.31
N GLY A 297 12.03 -9.93 -3.42
CA GLY A 297 11.93 -9.73 -1.96
C GLY A 297 12.68 -8.49 -1.44
N SER A 298 13.60 -7.91 -2.21
CA SER A 298 14.34 -6.71 -1.80
C SER A 298 13.50 -5.44 -1.89
N LEU A 299 12.40 -5.44 -2.68
CA LEU A 299 11.56 -4.27 -2.93
C LEU A 299 10.94 -3.69 -1.66
N LEU A 300 10.62 -4.53 -0.68
CA LEU A 300 10.05 -4.07 0.60
C LEU A 300 11.07 -3.26 1.40
N SER A 301 12.29 -3.79 1.53
CA SER A 301 13.41 -3.11 2.19
C SER A 301 13.78 -1.82 1.48
N GLN A 302 13.85 -1.86 0.14
CA GLN A 302 14.10 -0.66 -0.68
C GLN A 302 13.04 0.41 -0.44
N LYS A 303 11.76 0.02 -0.36
CA LYS A 303 10.67 0.98 -0.16
C LYS A 303 10.75 1.68 1.20
N LEU A 304 11.11 0.97 2.27
CA LEU A 304 11.38 1.62 3.55
C LEU A 304 12.62 2.52 3.50
N SER A 305 13.68 2.13 2.79
CA SER A 305 14.90 2.95 2.68
C SER A 305 14.70 4.26 1.92
N GLN A 306 13.65 4.35 1.09
CA GLN A 306 13.26 5.59 0.39
C GLN A 306 12.56 6.59 1.30
N ILE A 307 12.11 6.18 2.49
CA ILE A 307 11.48 7.08 3.46
C ILE A 307 12.59 7.84 4.17
N GLN A 308 12.60 9.17 4.03
CA GLN A 308 13.63 10.05 4.59
C GLN A 308 13.51 10.28 6.11
N GLN A 309 12.74 9.43 6.81
CA GLN A 309 12.53 9.49 8.26
C GLN A 309 13.00 8.18 8.88
N HIS A 310 13.61 8.27 10.07
CA HIS A 310 14.16 7.09 10.76
C HIS A 310 13.09 6.41 11.62
N PRO A 311 12.69 5.15 11.34
CA PRO A 311 11.61 4.46 12.07
C PRO A 311 11.71 4.48 13.60
N LYS A 312 12.93 4.48 14.14
CA LYS A 312 13.18 4.54 15.60
C LYS A 312 12.58 5.80 16.27
N GLU A 313 12.54 6.92 15.56
CA GLU A 313 12.00 8.21 16.07
C GLU A 313 10.47 8.20 16.10
N HIS A 314 9.86 7.27 15.38
CA HIS A 314 8.42 7.17 15.18
C HIS A 314 7.81 5.92 15.85
N LEU A 315 8.58 5.17 16.65
CA LEU A 315 8.13 3.90 17.23
C LEU A 315 6.88 4.06 18.10
N ALA A 316 6.78 5.13 18.89
CA ALA A 316 5.59 5.41 19.69
C ALA A 316 4.36 5.64 18.80
N ALA A 317 4.46 6.55 17.82
CA ALA A 317 3.37 6.84 16.91
C ALA A 317 2.96 5.58 16.11
N PHE A 318 3.92 4.78 15.65
CA PHE A 318 3.68 3.48 15.01
C PHE A 318 2.86 2.54 15.90
N LEU A 319 3.23 2.39 17.17
CA LEU A 319 2.53 1.50 18.12
C LEU A 319 1.11 1.98 18.39
N SER A 320 0.88 3.30 18.51
CA SER A 320 -0.46 3.87 18.60
C SER A 320 -1.32 3.49 17.39
N GLU A 321 -0.81 3.63 16.16
CA GLU A 321 -1.57 3.22 14.96
C GLU A 321 -1.83 1.71 14.90
N VAL A 322 -0.86 0.89 15.30
CA VAL A 322 -1.02 -0.57 15.32
C VAL A 322 -2.17 -0.97 16.23
N PHE A 323 -2.26 -0.37 17.42
CA PHE A 323 -3.22 -0.76 18.46
C PHE A 323 -4.55 -0.01 18.42
N GLU A 324 -4.57 1.24 17.98
CA GLU A 324 -5.77 2.09 17.96
C GLU A 324 -6.37 2.21 16.55
N GLY A 325 -5.53 2.10 15.51
CA GLY A 325 -5.93 2.30 14.12
C GLY A 325 -6.19 3.76 13.75
N THR A 326 -5.96 4.71 14.66
CA THR A 326 -6.14 6.15 14.39
C THR A 326 -4.92 6.70 13.66
N PRO A 327 -5.08 7.42 12.53
CA PRO A 327 -3.94 8.05 11.87
C PRO A 327 -3.27 9.13 12.75
N VAL A 328 -1.97 9.03 12.98
CA VAL A 328 -1.14 10.07 13.62
C VAL A 328 -0.32 10.87 12.60
N LYS A 329 -0.10 12.16 12.84
CA LYS A 329 0.57 13.06 11.90
C LYS A 329 2.05 12.69 11.70
N GLU A 330 2.69 12.23 12.77
CA GLU A 330 4.08 11.78 12.82
C GLU A 330 4.33 10.59 11.87
N MET A 331 3.28 9.87 11.47
CA MET A 331 3.36 8.72 10.57
C MET A 331 3.05 9.07 9.10
N GLU A 332 2.89 10.35 8.74
CA GLU A 332 2.51 10.77 7.37
C GLU A 332 3.47 10.21 6.30
N ALA A 333 4.78 10.22 6.56
CA ALA A 333 5.79 9.68 5.63
C ALA A 333 5.70 8.15 5.42
N PHE A 334 5.07 7.44 6.36
CA PHE A 334 4.90 5.99 6.35
C PHE A 334 3.52 5.54 5.84
N ARG A 335 2.60 6.45 5.51
CA ARG A 335 1.24 6.12 5.01
C ARG A 335 1.22 5.21 3.80
N GLN A 336 2.26 5.29 2.98
CA GLN A 336 2.44 4.37 1.87
C GLN A 336 2.66 2.91 2.29
N LEU A 337 2.84 2.59 3.57
CA LEU A 337 3.04 1.23 4.09
C LEU A 337 1.78 0.65 4.74
N THR A 338 0.71 1.42 4.83
CA THR A 338 -0.53 1.03 5.50
C THR A 338 -1.63 0.75 4.49
N ASP A 339 -2.72 0.10 4.91
CA ASP A 339 -4.02 0.09 4.23
C ASP A 339 -5.01 0.96 5.03
N GLY A 340 -5.93 1.64 4.34
CA GLY A 340 -6.90 2.58 4.92
C GLY A 340 -8.30 2.41 4.37
N SER A 341 -8.52 1.38 3.54
CA SER A 341 -9.75 1.21 2.75
C SER A 341 -10.97 0.77 3.56
N GLN A 342 -10.86 0.50 4.86
CA GLN A 342 -11.98 0.05 5.69
C GLN A 342 -12.14 0.89 6.98
N LYS A 343 -13.27 1.60 7.08
CA LYS A 343 -13.79 2.22 8.32
C LYS A 343 -12.89 3.30 8.95
N ASP A 344 -12.23 4.13 8.15
CA ASP A 344 -11.39 5.24 8.62
C ASP A 344 -10.25 4.84 9.57
N ARG A 345 -9.80 3.57 9.47
CA ARG A 345 -8.71 3.03 10.28
C ARG A 345 -7.48 2.77 9.43
N VAL A 346 -6.33 3.07 10.00
CA VAL A 346 -5.02 2.70 9.48
C VAL A 346 -4.71 1.27 9.90
N LEU A 347 -4.40 0.44 8.91
CA LEU A 347 -4.02 -0.95 9.08
C LEU A 347 -2.58 -1.13 8.60
N TRP A 348 -1.69 -1.46 9.52
CA TRP A 348 -0.32 -1.82 9.17
C TRP A 348 -0.26 -3.25 8.63
N ILE A 349 0.35 -3.40 7.45
CA ILE A 349 0.53 -4.71 6.82
C ILE A 349 1.72 -5.42 7.49
N PRO A 350 1.59 -6.70 7.91
CA PRO A 350 2.62 -7.40 8.68
C PRO A 350 4.00 -7.39 8.02
N CYS A 351 4.07 -7.48 6.69
CA CYS A 351 5.34 -7.38 6.00
C CYS A 351 6.04 -6.04 6.24
N PHE A 352 5.34 -4.92 6.10
CA PHE A 352 5.92 -3.61 6.37
C PHE A 352 6.21 -3.38 7.85
N MET A 353 5.34 -3.87 8.76
CA MET A 353 5.61 -3.86 10.21
C MET A 353 6.93 -4.54 10.53
N SER A 354 7.19 -5.72 9.94
CA SER A 354 8.42 -6.47 10.20
C SER A 354 9.67 -5.70 9.79
N HIS A 355 9.65 -5.04 8.62
CA HIS A 355 10.76 -4.22 8.16
C HIS A 355 10.93 -2.95 9.00
N PHE A 356 9.82 -2.31 9.42
CA PHE A 356 9.85 -1.14 10.30
C PHE A 356 10.53 -1.48 11.63
N LEU A 357 10.09 -2.58 12.28
CA LEU A 357 10.65 -3.04 13.55
C LEU A 357 12.13 -3.43 13.45
N VAL A 358 12.56 -4.04 12.35
CA VAL A 358 13.98 -4.36 12.12
C VAL A 358 14.85 -3.11 12.08
N GLN A 359 14.34 -1.97 11.58
CA GLN A 359 15.07 -0.71 11.60
C GLN A 359 15.10 -0.05 12.98
N CYS A 360 14.12 -0.33 13.84
CA CYS A 360 14.10 0.12 15.23
C CYS A 360 15.10 -0.62 16.14
N LYS A 361 15.67 -1.75 15.70
CA LYS A 361 16.49 -2.67 16.53
C LYS A 361 17.69 -2.03 17.25
N ILE A 362 18.24 -0.94 16.71
CA ILE A 362 19.39 -0.25 17.30
C ILE A 362 18.98 0.45 18.60
N ALA A 363 17.82 1.11 18.59
CA ALA A 363 17.29 1.77 19.78
C ALA A 363 16.53 0.79 20.70
N TRP A 364 15.88 -0.20 20.08
CA TRP A 364 15.03 -1.17 20.77
C TRP A 364 15.34 -2.59 20.27
N PRO A 365 16.33 -3.29 20.87
CA PRO A 365 16.76 -4.62 20.40
C PRO A 365 15.61 -5.63 20.27
N ALA A 366 14.61 -5.56 21.16
CA ALA A 366 13.39 -6.36 21.11
C ALA A 366 12.65 -6.24 19.76
N CYS A 367 12.59 -5.04 19.16
CA CYS A 367 11.96 -4.85 17.85
C CYS A 367 12.61 -5.70 16.75
N GLY A 368 13.93 -5.91 16.82
CA GLY A 368 14.63 -6.76 15.86
C GLY A 368 14.19 -8.23 15.94
N VAL A 369 13.83 -8.72 17.13
CA VAL A 369 13.32 -10.08 17.34
C VAL A 369 11.85 -10.16 16.92
N LEU A 370 11.03 -9.19 17.32
CA LEU A 370 9.61 -9.11 16.95
C LEU A 370 9.42 -9.04 15.42
N GLY A 371 10.27 -8.30 14.72
CA GLY A 371 10.29 -8.28 13.26
C GLY A 371 10.58 -9.64 12.64
N ARG A 372 11.49 -10.43 13.22
CA ARG A 372 11.76 -11.82 12.77
C ARG A 372 10.60 -12.76 13.06
N TRP A 373 9.93 -12.60 14.21
CA TRP A 373 8.73 -13.39 14.52
C TRP A 373 7.61 -13.14 13.51
N LEU A 374 7.37 -11.88 13.12
CA LEU A 374 6.43 -11.55 12.03
C LEU A 374 6.86 -12.18 10.69
N GLN A 375 8.15 -12.11 10.32
CA GLN A 375 8.64 -12.75 9.10
C GLN A 375 8.43 -14.27 9.12
N GLY A 376 8.53 -14.90 10.30
CA GLY A 376 8.27 -16.32 10.50
C GLY A 376 6.87 -16.78 10.11
N MET A 377 5.89 -15.87 10.00
CA MET A 377 4.55 -16.18 9.49
C MET A 377 4.59 -16.77 8.07
N GLN A 378 5.54 -16.35 7.23
CA GLN A 378 5.64 -16.83 5.84
C GLN A 378 5.92 -18.33 5.74
N ALA A 379 6.58 -18.90 6.74
CA ALA A 379 6.98 -20.31 6.78
C ALA A 379 5.98 -21.20 7.53
N ALA A 380 4.89 -20.63 8.07
CA ALA A 380 3.87 -21.38 8.76
C ALA A 380 2.96 -22.13 7.77
N GLU A 381 2.65 -23.37 8.10
CA GLU A 381 1.73 -24.21 7.34
C GLU A 381 0.29 -23.96 7.79
N GLU A 382 -0.68 -24.32 6.95
CA GLU A 382 -2.08 -24.20 7.33
C GLU A 382 -2.41 -25.13 8.52
N LYS A 383 -3.12 -24.61 9.52
CA LYS A 383 -3.56 -25.36 10.74
C LYS A 383 -2.43 -25.82 11.66
N ASP A 384 -1.16 -25.46 11.40
CA ASP A 384 -0.07 -25.74 12.32
C ASP A 384 -0.08 -24.83 13.57
N GLY A 385 -0.85 -23.73 13.51
CA GLY A 385 -1.00 -22.75 14.59
C GLY A 385 0.16 -21.78 14.77
N LYS A 386 1.28 -21.97 14.07
CA LYS A 386 2.52 -21.21 14.30
C LYS A 386 2.38 -19.74 13.96
N ALA A 387 1.65 -19.39 12.89
CA ALA A 387 1.43 -17.98 12.58
C ALA A 387 0.61 -17.27 13.64
N TRP A 388 -0.38 -17.96 14.23
CA TRP A 388 -1.15 -17.43 15.34
C TRP A 388 -0.26 -17.23 16.58
N GLU A 389 0.59 -18.20 16.89
CA GLU A 389 1.62 -18.08 17.93
C GLU A 389 2.51 -16.85 17.70
N LYS A 390 3.00 -16.64 16.47
CA LYS A 390 3.82 -15.47 16.11
C LYS A 390 3.07 -14.15 16.29
N ILE A 391 1.81 -14.06 15.85
CA ILE A 391 1.01 -12.83 15.99
C ILE A 391 0.79 -12.49 17.46
N ILE A 392 0.43 -13.47 18.29
CA ILE A 392 0.24 -13.26 19.73
C ILE A 392 1.56 -12.86 20.40
N ALA A 393 2.65 -13.56 20.10
CA ALA A 393 3.97 -13.24 20.64
C ALA A 393 4.41 -11.81 20.28
N VAL A 394 4.18 -11.40 19.03
CA VAL A 394 4.44 -10.04 18.56
C VAL A 394 3.56 -9.03 19.29
N ALA A 395 2.27 -9.31 19.45
CA ALA A 395 1.35 -8.43 20.18
C ALA A 395 1.80 -8.20 21.63
N PHE A 396 2.19 -9.25 22.35
CA PHE A 396 2.75 -9.12 23.70
C PHE A 396 4.00 -8.25 23.71
N GLY A 397 4.99 -8.52 22.85
CA GLY A 397 6.23 -7.76 22.81
C GLY A 397 5.99 -6.28 22.48
N LEU A 398 5.15 -6.00 21.48
CA LEU A 398 4.80 -4.62 21.10
C LEU A 398 4.01 -3.91 22.20
N ARG A 399 3.10 -4.59 22.91
CA ARG A 399 2.34 -4.02 24.04
C ARG A 399 3.25 -3.68 25.23
N TYR A 400 4.23 -4.53 25.54
CA TYR A 400 5.22 -4.22 26.58
C TYR A 400 6.06 -2.98 26.22
N ILE A 401 6.55 -2.90 24.98
CA ILE A 401 7.27 -1.70 24.50
C ILE A 401 6.36 -0.48 24.55
N TRP A 402 5.11 -0.60 24.08
CA TRP A 402 4.14 0.48 24.08
C TRP A 402 3.89 1.03 25.48
N ARG A 403 3.71 0.14 26.46
CA ARG A 403 3.55 0.51 27.86
C ARG A 403 4.78 1.25 28.40
N GLN A 404 5.98 0.79 28.09
CA GLN A 404 7.23 1.46 28.51
C GLN A 404 7.37 2.87 27.91
N MET A 405 6.79 3.09 26.73
CA MET A 405 6.76 4.41 26.08
C MET A 405 5.62 5.31 26.57
N GLY A 406 4.87 4.90 27.61
CA GLY A 406 3.77 5.68 28.19
C GLY A 406 2.40 5.40 27.57
N GLY A 407 2.30 4.39 26.70
CA GLY A 407 1.03 3.94 26.13
C GLY A 407 0.11 3.24 27.13
N ASP A 408 -1.12 2.99 26.67
CA ASP A 408 -2.17 2.36 27.46
C ASP A 408 -1.78 0.97 27.97
N GLU A 409 -2.07 0.73 29.25
CA GLU A 409 -1.83 -0.55 29.89
C GLU A 409 -2.94 -1.54 29.55
N HIS A 410 -2.56 -2.70 29.02
CA HIS A 410 -3.47 -3.82 28.88
C HIS A 410 -3.37 -4.72 30.12
N GLY A 411 -4.50 -5.19 30.66
CA GLY A 411 -4.55 -6.01 31.88
C GLY A 411 -3.90 -7.41 31.77
N TRP A 412 -3.24 -7.71 30.66
CA TRP A 412 -2.50 -8.97 30.44
C TRP A 412 -0.98 -8.79 30.47
N LEU A 413 -0.51 -7.55 30.65
CA LEU A 413 0.91 -7.24 30.77
C LEU A 413 1.29 -7.33 32.25
N HIS A 414 2.23 -8.21 32.58
CA HIS A 414 2.64 -8.48 33.96
C HIS A 414 4.15 -8.40 34.11
N GLY A 415 4.62 -7.94 35.27
CA GLY A 415 6.04 -7.91 35.62
C GLY A 415 6.87 -6.93 34.81
N HIS A 416 6.23 -5.96 34.15
CA HIS A 416 6.90 -4.94 33.33
C HIS A 416 7.33 -3.72 34.13
N GLU A 417 6.89 -3.56 35.38
CA GLU A 417 7.09 -2.33 36.14
C GLU A 417 8.58 -2.02 36.34
N GLY A 418 9.05 -0.94 35.73
CA GLY A 418 10.45 -0.50 35.75
C GLY A 418 11.41 -1.42 34.99
N ALA A 419 10.93 -2.48 34.36
CA ALA A 419 11.75 -3.49 33.70
C ALA A 419 12.04 -3.11 32.25
N ALA A 420 13.26 -3.39 31.81
CA ALA A 420 13.58 -3.38 30.39
C ALA A 420 12.92 -4.56 29.66
N ILE A 421 12.62 -4.39 28.38
CA ILE A 421 11.97 -5.45 27.59
C ILE A 421 12.99 -6.12 26.67
N GLU A 422 13.13 -7.44 26.82
CA GLU A 422 13.88 -8.31 25.92
C GLU A 422 12.94 -9.34 25.29
N CYS A 423 13.13 -9.65 24.01
CA CYS A 423 12.40 -10.70 23.32
C CYS A 423 13.40 -11.73 22.80
N LEU A 424 13.15 -13.02 23.04
CA LEU A 424 14.11 -14.09 22.81
C LEU A 424 13.42 -15.35 22.27
N ASP A 425 14.11 -16.07 21.40
CA ASP A 425 13.72 -17.46 21.07
C ASP A 425 14.30 -18.39 22.14
N ALA A 426 13.52 -19.37 22.60
CA ALA A 426 14.03 -20.38 23.53
C ALA A 426 15.09 -21.25 22.84
N ASN A 427 16.06 -21.73 23.63
CA ASN A 427 17.04 -22.70 23.15
C ASN A 427 16.32 -23.92 22.56
N PRO A 428 16.62 -24.35 21.32
CA PRO A 428 15.97 -25.51 20.69
C PRO A 428 16.15 -26.84 21.43
N ALA A 429 17.07 -26.93 22.40
CA ALA A 429 17.23 -28.11 23.24
C ALA A 429 16.30 -28.13 24.47
N ALA A 430 15.73 -26.99 24.86
CA ALA A 430 14.86 -26.88 26.02
C ALA A 430 13.46 -27.38 25.69
N LYS A 431 12.95 -28.32 26.51
CA LYS A 431 11.61 -28.91 26.34
C LYS A 431 10.57 -28.43 27.34
N THR A 432 11.02 -27.81 28.44
CA THR A 432 10.16 -27.31 29.53
C THR A 432 10.45 -25.84 29.80
N VAL A 433 9.53 -25.15 30.46
CA VAL A 433 9.71 -23.73 30.84
C VAL A 433 10.93 -23.57 31.75
N GLU A 434 11.10 -24.45 32.74
CA GLU A 434 12.21 -24.39 33.70
C GLU A 434 13.56 -24.61 33.00
N ALA A 435 13.64 -25.59 32.10
CA ALA A 435 14.84 -25.85 31.32
C ALA A 435 15.19 -24.68 30.40
N ALA A 436 14.18 -24.01 29.82
CA ALA A 436 14.38 -22.83 28.99
C ALA A 436 14.89 -21.65 29.83
N ILE A 437 14.29 -21.39 31.00
CA ILE A 437 14.71 -20.32 31.93
C ILE A 437 16.18 -20.47 32.33
N GLN A 438 16.62 -21.69 32.65
CA GLN A 438 18.01 -21.98 33.01
C GLN A 438 19.01 -21.71 31.88
N GLN A 439 18.55 -21.72 30.63
CA GLN A 439 19.36 -21.53 29.43
C GLN A 439 19.22 -20.12 28.83
N LEU A 440 18.41 -19.24 29.44
CA LEU A 440 18.27 -17.87 28.97
C LEU A 440 19.59 -17.11 29.15
N PRO A 441 19.96 -16.25 28.17
CA PRO A 441 21.10 -15.37 28.33
C PRO A 441 20.90 -14.44 29.54
N GLN A 442 22.01 -14.05 30.15
CA GLN A 442 21.96 -13.03 31.20
C GLN A 442 21.45 -11.71 30.60
N PRO A 443 20.46 -11.06 31.26
CA PRO A 443 20.00 -9.73 30.86
C PRO A 443 21.14 -8.71 30.78
N LEU A 444 21.01 -7.76 29.86
CA LEU A 444 21.96 -6.65 29.76
C LEU A 444 21.79 -5.62 30.90
N GLN A 445 20.61 -5.59 31.51
CA GLN A 445 20.25 -4.69 32.60
C GLN A 445 19.24 -5.35 33.54
N TYR A 446 19.05 -4.76 34.73
CA TYR A 446 18.08 -5.21 35.72
C TYR A 446 17.29 -4.01 36.26
N PRO A 447 15.98 -4.15 36.52
CA PRO A 447 15.14 -5.31 36.17
C PRO A 447 14.95 -5.49 34.67
N THR A 448 14.75 -6.73 34.22
CA THR A 448 14.41 -7.06 32.82
C THR A 448 13.28 -8.06 32.74
N LEU A 449 12.35 -7.83 31.83
CA LEU A 449 11.31 -8.77 31.43
C LEU A 449 11.72 -9.42 30.11
N GLN A 450 12.02 -10.72 30.16
CA GLN A 450 12.36 -11.53 28.99
C GLN A 450 11.10 -12.24 28.49
N LEU A 451 10.58 -11.85 27.32
CA LEU A 451 9.50 -12.52 26.61
C LEU A 451 10.09 -13.59 25.69
N VAL A 452 9.74 -14.85 25.92
CA VAL A 452 10.40 -16.01 25.31
C VAL A 452 9.45 -16.83 24.49
N LEU A 453 9.81 -17.06 23.23
CA LEU A 453 9.08 -17.88 22.27
C LEU A 453 9.77 -19.24 22.06
N PRO A 454 9.16 -20.35 22.49
CA PRO A 454 9.64 -21.69 22.19
C PRO A 454 9.80 -21.95 20.69
N SER A 455 10.79 -22.77 20.33
CA SER A 455 11.21 -22.98 18.94
C SER A 455 10.73 -24.30 18.32
N HIS A 456 10.05 -25.17 19.07
CA HIS A 456 9.62 -26.48 18.55
C HIS A 456 8.31 -27.01 19.16
N ALA A 457 7.64 -27.89 18.42
CA ALA A 457 6.36 -28.51 18.82
C ALA A 457 6.44 -29.48 20.02
N GLN A 458 7.64 -29.92 20.40
CA GLN A 458 7.86 -30.79 21.58
C GLN A 458 7.99 -30.02 22.89
N PHE A 459 7.86 -28.69 22.86
CA PHE A 459 7.87 -27.92 24.08
C PHE A 459 6.59 -28.26 24.86
N GLU A 460 6.64 -28.18 26.19
CA GLU A 460 5.45 -28.32 27.02
C GLU A 460 4.29 -27.43 26.52
N ALA A 461 3.10 -27.56 27.10
CA ALA A 461 1.86 -26.90 26.66
C ALA A 461 1.83 -25.35 26.78
N VAL A 462 2.97 -24.69 26.62
CA VAL A 462 3.22 -23.25 26.67
C VAL A 462 3.89 -22.86 25.35
N ASP A 463 3.23 -21.96 24.61
CA ASP A 463 3.71 -21.47 23.31
C ASP A 463 4.37 -20.08 23.45
N LEU A 464 4.30 -19.43 24.61
CA LEU A 464 4.97 -18.17 24.95
C LEU A 464 5.04 -18.03 26.48
N PHE A 465 6.12 -17.47 27.02
CA PHE A 465 6.17 -17.13 28.44
C PHE A 465 6.99 -15.87 28.69
N ALA A 466 6.76 -15.22 29.82
CA ALA A 466 7.52 -14.04 30.25
C ALA A 466 8.14 -14.26 31.62
N VAL A 467 9.40 -13.86 31.76
CA VAL A 467 10.20 -14.04 32.97
C VAL A 467 10.72 -12.69 33.39
N ARG A 468 10.43 -12.29 34.62
CA ARG A 468 11.05 -11.12 35.25
C ARG A 468 12.36 -11.55 35.89
N ARG A 469 13.43 -10.84 35.57
CA ARG A 469 14.78 -11.07 36.06
C ARG A 469 15.18 -9.86 36.88
N GLU A 470 15.45 -10.11 38.14
CA GLU A 470 16.12 -9.19 39.05
C GLU A 470 17.58 -9.62 39.21
N ALA A 471 18.40 -8.80 39.88
CA ALA A 471 19.82 -9.12 40.07
C ALA A 471 20.03 -10.46 40.80
N ASP A 472 19.09 -10.86 41.64
CA ASP A 472 19.14 -12.03 42.53
C ASP A 472 17.93 -12.96 42.40
N SER A 473 16.87 -12.57 41.68
CA SER A 473 15.66 -13.38 41.51
C SER A 473 15.28 -13.61 40.05
N THR A 474 14.44 -14.63 39.84
CA THR A 474 13.88 -14.97 38.53
C THR A 474 12.48 -15.48 38.73
N ASP A 475 11.51 -14.72 38.23
CA ASP A 475 10.10 -14.95 38.47
C ASP A 475 9.37 -15.19 37.14
N LEU A 476 8.68 -16.33 37.03
CA LEU A 476 7.82 -16.62 35.89
C LEU A 476 6.50 -15.84 36.05
N VAL A 477 6.34 -14.75 35.29
CA VAL A 477 5.22 -13.81 35.49
C VAL A 477 4.03 -14.07 34.58
N MET A 478 4.23 -14.76 33.46
CA MET A 478 3.16 -15.10 32.52
C MET A 478 3.50 -16.33 31.68
N VAL A 479 2.50 -17.17 31.43
CA VAL A 479 2.53 -18.20 30.39
C VAL A 479 1.33 -18.06 29.47
N ALA A 480 1.52 -18.35 28.19
CA ALA A 480 0.43 -18.39 27.23
C ALA A 480 0.52 -19.64 26.36
N GLN A 481 -0.64 -20.23 26.09
CA GLN A 481 -0.82 -21.26 25.08
C GLN A 481 -1.66 -20.66 23.95
N GLN A 482 -1.21 -20.82 22.71
CA GLN A 482 -1.87 -20.30 21.53
C GLN A 482 -2.36 -21.45 20.67
N LYS A 483 -3.64 -21.43 20.32
CA LYS A 483 -4.25 -22.43 19.45
C LYS A 483 -5.14 -21.72 18.44
N GLU A 484 -4.84 -21.91 17.16
CA GLU A 484 -5.57 -21.24 16.08
C GLU A 484 -7.04 -21.72 15.97
N GLY A 485 -7.32 -22.95 16.41
CA GLY A 485 -8.66 -23.56 16.40
C GLY A 485 -9.30 -23.70 17.79
N GLY A 486 -10.46 -24.36 17.83
CA GLY A 486 -11.20 -24.65 19.07
C GLY A 486 -10.69 -25.85 19.89
N ALA A 487 -9.53 -26.40 19.53
CA ALA A 487 -8.97 -27.61 20.16
C ALA A 487 -8.80 -27.42 21.68
N SER A 488 -9.28 -28.37 22.47
CA SER A 488 -9.21 -28.29 23.93
C SER A 488 -7.78 -28.45 24.45
N VAL A 489 -7.41 -27.63 25.43
CA VAL A 489 -6.19 -27.85 26.21
C VAL A 489 -6.39 -29.07 27.12
N SER A 490 -5.47 -30.02 27.04
CA SER A 490 -5.44 -31.21 27.90
C SER A 490 -4.65 -31.00 29.19
N ASN A 491 -3.78 -29.98 29.25
CA ASN A 491 -2.78 -29.82 30.30
C ASN A 491 -3.03 -28.57 31.14
N HIS A 492 -2.87 -28.68 32.46
CA HIS A 492 -2.87 -27.52 33.35
C HIS A 492 -1.66 -26.62 33.03
N PRO A 493 -1.78 -25.28 33.23
CA PRO A 493 -0.62 -24.41 33.13
C PRO A 493 0.40 -24.78 34.20
N CYS A 494 1.67 -24.43 33.99
CA CYS A 494 2.70 -24.57 35.02
C CYS A 494 2.24 -23.85 36.30
N THR A 495 2.30 -24.54 37.45
CA THR A 495 1.76 -24.05 38.72
C THR A 495 2.55 -22.86 39.30
N GLN A 496 3.65 -22.47 38.68
CA GLN A 496 4.56 -21.43 39.16
C GLN A 496 4.09 -20.01 38.82
N THR A 497 3.02 -19.83 38.03
CA THR A 497 2.49 -18.50 37.71
C THR A 497 0.98 -18.41 37.86
N ALA A 498 0.48 -17.27 38.35
CA ALA A 498 -0.95 -16.97 38.45
C ALA A 498 -1.55 -16.48 37.12
N ASN A 499 -0.70 -16.10 36.15
CA ASN A 499 -1.13 -15.48 34.90
C ASN A 499 -0.94 -16.45 33.73
N ALA A 500 -1.96 -17.26 33.47
CA ALA A 500 -1.95 -18.25 32.40
C ALA A 500 -3.03 -17.96 31.36
N TYR A 501 -2.64 -17.68 30.12
CA TYR A 501 -3.55 -17.27 29.04
C TYR A 501 -3.70 -18.35 27.97
N TRP A 502 -4.93 -18.69 27.64
CA TRP A 502 -5.20 -19.54 26.48
C TRP A 502 -5.81 -18.72 25.34
N MET A 503 -4.94 -18.34 24.41
CA MET A 503 -5.22 -17.45 23.28
C MET A 503 -5.74 -18.25 22.09
N ARG A 504 -7.05 -18.17 21.83
CA ARG A 504 -7.69 -18.86 20.71
C ARG A 504 -7.78 -17.96 19.49
N GLY A 505 -7.41 -18.47 18.32
CA GLY A 505 -7.56 -17.73 17.05
C GLY A 505 -9.01 -17.41 16.71
N SER A 506 -9.95 -18.22 17.21
CA SER A 506 -11.41 -18.00 17.10
C SER A 506 -12.08 -18.34 18.43
N SER A 507 -12.61 -17.32 19.13
CA SER A 507 -13.26 -17.46 20.44
C SER A 507 -14.75 -17.12 20.35
N THR A 508 -15.63 -18.12 20.30
CA THR A 508 -17.10 -17.90 20.27
C THR A 508 -17.73 -17.72 21.66
N GLN A 509 -16.91 -17.64 22.71
CA GLN A 509 -17.38 -17.71 24.09
C GLN A 509 -16.96 -16.47 24.87
N ASN A 510 -17.77 -16.12 25.88
CA ASN A 510 -17.40 -15.12 26.88
C ASN A 510 -16.15 -15.55 27.64
N ALA A 511 -15.43 -14.54 28.15
CA ALA A 511 -14.25 -14.73 28.97
C ALA A 511 -14.52 -15.69 30.14
N LYS A 512 -13.65 -16.65 30.38
CA LYS A 512 -13.78 -17.58 31.50
C LYS A 512 -12.47 -18.24 31.87
N THR A 513 -12.39 -18.73 33.10
CA THR A 513 -11.27 -19.58 33.53
C THR A 513 -11.64 -21.06 33.39
N LYS A 514 -10.75 -21.86 32.78
CA LYS A 514 -10.92 -23.30 32.65
C LYS A 514 -9.59 -24.00 32.93
N HIS A 515 -9.58 -24.93 33.90
CA HIS A 515 -8.39 -25.70 34.27
C HIS A 515 -7.15 -24.84 34.61
N GLY A 516 -7.34 -23.66 35.20
CA GLY A 516 -6.27 -22.72 35.53
C GLY A 516 -5.87 -21.76 34.41
N TRP A 517 -6.35 -21.97 33.18
CA TRP A 517 -6.17 -21.03 32.07
C TRP A 517 -7.28 -19.99 32.06
N PHE A 518 -6.94 -18.72 31.90
CA PHE A 518 -7.88 -17.68 31.47
C PHE A 518 -8.06 -17.76 29.96
N LEU A 519 -9.32 -17.88 29.50
CA LEU A 519 -9.70 -17.92 28.10
C LEU A 519 -10.36 -16.58 27.76
N PRO A 520 -9.67 -15.68 27.04
CA PRO A 520 -10.26 -14.44 26.58
C PRO A 520 -11.42 -14.64 25.60
N SER A 521 -12.36 -13.71 25.62
CA SER A 521 -13.34 -13.52 24.56
C SER A 521 -12.68 -13.00 23.28
N GLN A 522 -13.36 -13.13 22.13
CA GLN A 522 -12.83 -12.59 20.86
C GLN A 522 -12.63 -11.07 20.94
N SER A 523 -13.56 -10.34 21.58
CA SER A 523 -13.43 -8.89 21.73
C SER A 523 -12.18 -8.50 22.50
N GLU A 524 -11.84 -9.22 23.58
CA GLU A 524 -10.61 -8.93 24.34
C GLU A 524 -9.36 -9.25 23.52
N ILE A 525 -9.38 -10.32 22.72
CA ILE A 525 -8.27 -10.65 21.81
C ILE A 525 -8.12 -9.57 20.74
N ASP A 526 -9.22 -9.14 20.12
CA ASP A 526 -9.19 -8.10 19.08
C ASP A 526 -8.73 -6.76 19.68
N THR A 527 -9.17 -6.40 20.89
CA THR A 527 -8.66 -5.24 21.62
C THR A 527 -7.16 -5.38 21.90
N PHE A 528 -6.70 -6.53 22.37
CA PHE A 528 -5.30 -6.77 22.67
C PHE A 528 -4.41 -6.65 21.42
N LEU A 529 -4.81 -7.29 20.32
CA LEU A 529 -4.12 -7.25 19.03
C LEU A 529 -4.14 -5.86 18.40
N GLY A 530 -5.24 -5.13 18.58
CA GLY A 530 -5.52 -3.91 17.83
C GLY A 530 -5.86 -4.17 16.36
N PRO A 531 -6.29 -3.14 15.62
CA PRO A 531 -6.79 -3.29 14.24
C PRO A 531 -5.80 -3.95 13.29
N SER A 532 -4.52 -3.61 13.39
CA SER A 532 -3.51 -4.06 12.43
C SER A 532 -3.20 -5.56 12.57
N LEU A 533 -2.93 -6.04 13.79
CA LEU A 533 -2.63 -7.46 14.02
C LEU A 533 -3.88 -8.33 13.97
N ALA A 534 -5.05 -7.81 14.36
CA ALA A 534 -6.32 -8.52 14.22
C ALA A 534 -6.65 -8.80 12.76
N ALA A 535 -6.43 -7.84 11.85
CA ALA A 535 -6.62 -8.02 10.41
C ALA A 535 -5.65 -9.06 9.78
N ALA A 536 -4.53 -9.33 10.44
CA ALA A 536 -3.55 -10.34 10.05
C ALA A 536 -3.83 -11.73 10.66
N ALA A 537 -4.78 -11.85 11.59
CA ALA A 537 -5.03 -13.10 12.31
C ALA A 537 -5.56 -14.20 11.36
N PRO A 538 -5.01 -15.44 11.41
CA PRO A 538 -5.39 -16.57 10.56
C PRO A 538 -6.89 -16.87 10.54
N ALA A 539 -7.62 -16.61 11.62
CA ALA A 539 -9.07 -16.84 11.66
C ALA A 539 -9.86 -15.89 10.74
N THR A 540 -9.33 -14.68 10.47
CA THR A 540 -9.92 -13.72 9.52
C THR A 540 -9.68 -14.10 8.05
N TRP A 541 -8.95 -15.20 7.84
CA TRP A 541 -8.57 -15.77 6.55
C TRP A 541 -9.30 -17.05 6.19
N ARG A 542 -10.09 -17.61 7.12
CA ARG A 542 -10.92 -18.77 6.81
C ARG A 542 -12.07 -18.31 5.92
N ASP A 543 -12.37 -19.10 4.89
CA ASP A 543 -13.55 -18.91 4.07
C ASP A 543 -14.77 -18.68 4.99
N PRO A 544 -15.72 -17.81 4.62
CA PRO A 544 -17.01 -17.79 5.31
C PRO A 544 -17.50 -19.23 5.33
N VAL A 545 -17.54 -19.81 6.52
CA VAL A 545 -18.08 -21.15 6.72
C VAL A 545 -19.54 -21.05 6.30
N ASP A 546 -19.92 -21.83 5.28
CA ASP A 546 -21.29 -22.01 4.83
C ASP A 546 -22.28 -22.23 5.98
#